data_AF-A0A8J7RFD1-F1
#
_entry.id   AF-A0A8J7RFD1-F1
#
_cell.length_a   1.000
_cell.length_b   1.000
_cell.length_c   1.000
_cell.angle_alpha   90.00
_cell.angle_beta   90.00
_cell.angle_gamma   90.00
#
_symmetry.space_group_name_H-M   'P 1'
#
loop_
_entity.id
_entity.type
_entity.pdbx_description
1 polymer ?
#
loop_
_entity_poly.entity_id
_entity_poly.type
_entity_poly.pdbx_seq_one_letter_code
_entity_poly.pdbx_strand_id
1 'polypeptide(L)' 'RGEPVFYHECWGIRRQLPDGRAGRLIIGRTVITSTSPGRERSDVPEQVQLIHKIHGVSVLGRDWDRETRL' A
#
# COMPACT_ATOMS: atom_id res chain seq x y z
N ARG A 1 10.08 -15.81 6.04
CA ARG A 1 8.89 -15.70 5.16
C ARG A 1 8.92 -14.31 4.54
N GLY A 2 8.63 -14.17 3.24
CA GLY A 2 8.59 -12.86 2.57
C GLY A 2 7.21 -12.21 2.63
N GLU A 3 7.15 -10.88 2.64
CA GLU A 3 5.94 -10.06 2.50
C GLU A 3 6.14 -9.12 1.31
N PRO A 4 5.11 -8.91 0.46
CA PRO A 4 5.21 -7.94 -0.63
C PRO A 4 5.40 -6.52 -0.06
N VAL A 5 6.32 -5.78 -0.68
CA VAL A 5 6.58 -4.37 -0.37
C VAL A 5 6.39 -3.49 -1.59
N PHE A 6 5.97 -2.26 -1.35
CA PHE A 6 5.71 -1.25 -2.37
C PHE A 6 6.56 -0.03 -2.08
N TYR A 7 7.23 0.47 -3.12
CA TYR A 7 7.78 1.82 -3.14
C TYR A 7 6.71 2.77 -3.68
N HIS A 8 6.35 3.80 -2.91
CA HIS A 8 5.32 4.76 -3.33
C HIS A 8 5.48 6.13 -2.62
N GLU A 9 4.91 7.17 -3.23
CA GLU A 9 4.58 8.42 -2.55
C GLU A 9 3.24 8.26 -1.82
N CYS A 10 3.23 8.48 -0.50
CA CYS A 10 2.03 8.29 0.31
C CYS A 10 1.71 9.54 1.12
N TRP A 11 0.49 10.07 0.94
CA TRP A 11 -0.02 11.14 1.79
C TRP A 11 -0.23 10.66 3.24
N GLY A 12 -0.92 9.53 3.43
CA GLY A 12 -1.15 8.98 4.75
C GLY A 12 -2.13 7.81 4.78
N ILE A 13 -2.29 7.21 5.96
CA ILE A 13 -3.14 6.03 6.19
C ILE A 13 -4.47 6.50 6.80
N ARG A 14 -5.60 5.96 6.34
CA ARG A 14 -6.91 6.23 6.96
C ARG A 14 -6.95 5.59 8.35
N ARG A 15 -7.42 6.32 9.34
CA ARG A 15 -7.66 5.81 10.70
C ARG A 15 -9.04 6.23 11.21
N GLN A 16 -9.52 5.58 12.26
CA GLN A 16 -10.68 6.02 13.02
C GLN A 16 -10.22 6.82 14.24
N LEU A 17 -10.85 7.97 14.46
CA LEU A 17 -10.64 8.81 15.63
C LEU A 17 -11.49 8.29 16.81
N PRO A 18 -11.17 8.68 18.08
CA PRO A 18 -11.94 8.25 19.25
C PRO A 18 -13.43 8.62 19.19
N ASP A 19 -13.77 9.70 18.50
CA ASP A 19 -15.15 10.16 18.27
C ASP A 19 -15.84 9.46 17.08
N GLY A 20 -15.23 8.41 16.53
CA GLY A 20 -15.75 7.63 15.42
C GLY A 20 -15.51 8.24 14.03
N ARG A 21 -15.02 9.49 13.93
CA ARG A 21 -14.76 10.14 12.64
C ARG A 21 -13.54 9.54 11.94
N ALA A 22 -13.47 9.74 10.62
CA ALA A 22 -12.28 9.40 9.85
C ALA A 22 -11.16 10.42 10.08
N GLY A 23 -9.94 9.93 10.22
CA GLY A 23 -8.72 10.72 10.30
C GLY A 23 -7.62 10.18 9.38
N ARG A 24 -6.45 10.82 9.41
CA ARG A 24 -5.27 10.42 8.63
C ARG A 24 -4.03 10.36 9.53
N LEU A 25 -3.26 9.29 9.41
CA LEU A 25 -1.87 9.24 9.87
C LEU A 25 -0.99 9.74 8.73
N ILE A 26 -0.34 10.89 8.90
CA ILE A 26 0.41 11.54 7.82
C ILE A 26 1.76 10.85 7.64
N ILE A 27 2.04 10.42 6.41
CA ILE A 27 3.37 9.97 5.96
C ILE A 27 4.02 11.12 5.18
N GLY A 28 3.29 11.65 4.19
CA GLY A 28 3.61 12.85 3.44
C GLY A 28 4.92 12.80 2.65
N ARG A 29 5.34 11.60 2.23
CA ARG A 29 6.63 11.38 1.55
C ARG A 29 6.70 10.02 0.84
N THR A 30 7.73 9.87 0.01
CA THR A 30 8.18 8.60 -0.55
C THR A 30 8.60 7.63 0.55
N VAL A 31 8.07 6.41 0.51
CA VAL A 31 8.37 5.33 1.45
C VAL A 31 8.39 3.97 0.76
N ILE A 32 9.01 3.00 1.43
CA ILE A 32 8.81 1.57 1.16
C ILE A 32 8.01 0.99 2.32
N THR A 33 6.85 0.40 2.04
CA THR A 33 6.00 -0.23 3.06
C THR A 33 5.57 -1.62 2.62
N SER A 34 5.05 -2.43 3.54
CA SER A 34 4.24 -3.58 3.15
C SER A 34 2.93 -3.13 2.48
N THR A 35 2.10 -4.08 2.08
CA THR A 35 0.73 -3.81 1.59
C THR A 35 -0.24 -3.36 2.69
N SER A 36 0.20 -3.32 3.94
CA SER A 36 -0.63 -3.03 5.11
C SER A 36 0.02 -1.98 6.03
N PRO A 37 0.36 -0.79 5.52
CA PRO A 37 0.97 0.26 6.34
C PRO A 37 -0.01 0.71 7.44
N GLY A 38 0.45 0.77 8.68
CA GLY A 38 -0.37 1.14 9.84
C GLY A 38 -1.09 -0.03 10.52
N ARG A 39 -0.93 -1.27 10.04
CA ARG A 39 -1.57 -2.47 10.64
C ARG A 39 -1.22 -2.68 12.11
N GLU A 40 -0.06 -2.19 12.53
CA GLU A 40 0.38 -2.24 13.93
C GLU A 40 -0.48 -1.40 14.88
N ARG A 41 -1.38 -0.54 14.36
CA ARG A 41 -2.22 0.34 15.17
C ARG A 41 -3.65 -0.16 15.27
N SER A 42 -4.20 -0.12 16.48
CA SER A 42 -5.59 -0.49 16.77
C SER A 42 -6.63 0.47 16.17
N ASP A 43 -6.22 1.70 15.84
CA ASP A 43 -7.09 2.72 15.25
C ASP A 43 -7.13 2.68 13.71
N VAL A 44 -6.51 1.69 13.09
CA VAL A 44 -6.51 1.47 11.63
C VAL A 44 -7.33 0.22 11.32
N PRO A 45 -8.57 0.36 10.84
CA PRO A 45 -9.40 -0.77 10.44
C PRO A 45 -8.75 -1.60 9.32
N GLU A 46 -8.88 -2.92 9.36
CA GLU A 46 -8.32 -3.81 8.34
C GLU A 46 -8.83 -3.45 6.93
N GLN A 47 -10.11 -3.12 6.80
CA GLN A 47 -10.78 -2.82 5.53
C GLN A 47 -10.28 -1.54 4.82
N VAL A 48 -9.52 -0.70 5.54
CA VAL A 48 -8.90 0.51 4.97
C VAL A 48 -7.43 0.35 4.62
N GLN A 49 -6.81 -0.80 4.95
CA GLN A 49 -5.44 -1.11 4.55
C GLN A 49 -5.33 -1.22 3.02
N LEU A 50 -4.15 -0.89 2.49
CA LEU A 50 -3.91 -0.78 1.05
C LEU A 50 -4.22 -2.10 0.31
N ILE A 51 -3.89 -3.25 0.88
CA ILE A 51 -4.15 -4.57 0.26
C ILE A 51 -5.61 -4.79 -0.14
N HIS A 52 -6.57 -4.32 0.67
CA HIS A 52 -8.01 -4.47 0.38
C HIS A 52 -8.53 -3.45 -0.64
N LYS A 53 -7.68 -2.53 -1.12
CA LYS A 53 -7.98 -1.50 -2.11
C LYS A 53 -7.25 -1.72 -3.44
N ILE A 54 -6.31 -2.65 -3.50
CA ILE A 54 -5.62 -3.02 -4.74
C ILE A 54 -6.56 -3.92 -5.55
N HIS A 55 -6.94 -3.45 -6.74
CA HIS A 55 -7.79 -4.22 -7.66
C HIS A 55 -7.00 -5.08 -8.65
N GLY A 56 -5.73 -4.77 -8.86
CA GLY A 56 -4.87 -5.49 -9.79
C GLY A 56 -3.48 -4.87 -9.85
N VAL A 57 -2.58 -5.53 -10.56
CA VAL A 57 -1.21 -5.07 -10.81
C VAL A 57 -0.93 -5.11 -12.31
N SER A 58 -0.21 -4.12 -12.80
CA SER A 58 0.29 -4.12 -14.18
C SER A 58 1.73 -4.61 -14.18
N VAL A 59 1.99 -5.70 -14.90
CA VAL A 59 3.35 -6.23 -15.09
C VAL A 59 3.95 -5.56 -16.32
N LEU A 60 4.89 -4.66 -16.09
CA LEU A 60 5.63 -3.97 -17.15
C LEU A 60 6.79 -4.85 -17.64
N GLY A 61 7.23 -4.64 -18.88
CA GLY A 61 8.41 -5.31 -19.44
C GLY A 61 8.18 -6.74 -19.95
N ARG A 62 6.94 -7.23 -19.99
CA ARG A 62 6.63 -8.57 -20.51
C ARG A 62 6.98 -8.78 -21.98
N ASP A 63 7.10 -7.69 -22.75
CA ASP A 63 7.46 -7.73 -24.17
C ASP A 63 8.99 -7.70 -24.39
N TRP A 64 9.77 -7.16 -23.45
CA TRP A 64 11.25 -7.14 -23.49
C TRP A 64 11.83 -8.57 -23.48
N ASP A 65 11.22 -9.48 -22.71
CA ASP A 65 11.61 -10.90 -22.65
C ASP A 65 11.32 -11.68 -23.94
N ARG A 66 10.46 -11.15 -24.84
CA ARG A 66 10.14 -11.80 -26.13
C ARG A 66 11.11 -11.38 -27.25
N GLU A 67 11.53 -10.12 -27.27
CA GLU A 67 12.49 -9.61 -28.27
C GLU A 67 13.94 -10.02 -27.98
N THR A 68 14.33 -10.13 -26.72
CA THR A 68 15.71 -10.49 -26.33
C THR A 68 16.01 -12.01 -26.34
N ARG A 69 15.06 -12.83 -26.79
CA ARG A 69 15.17 -14.29 -26.95
C ARG A 69 15.26 -14.77 -28.40
N LEU A 70 15.43 -13.85 -29.37
CA LEU A 70 15.78 -14.12 -30.77
C LEU A 70 17.26 -13.80 -31.01
#